data_AF-A0A834WXZ8-F1
#
_entry.id   AF-A0A834WXZ8-F1
#
_cell.length_a   1.000
_cell.length_b   1.000
_cell.length_c   1.000
_cell.angle_alpha   90.00
_cell.angle_beta   90.00
_cell.angle_gamma   90.00
#
_symmetry.space_group_name_H-M   'P 1'
#
loop_
_entity.id
_entity.type
_entity.pdbx_description
1 polymer ?
#
loop_
_entity_poly.entity_id
_entity_poly.type
_entity_poly.pdbx_seq_one_letter_code
_entity_poly.pdbx_strand_id
1 'polypeptide(L)'
;MNNKKIERHFGVRQFPQVSHNPHTPSDQSSISHILFAQSNISYSSVLRNYTRNARFNTSSTLKPSLIVTPLHESHVQSTVICAKSIPIQIKIRSGGHDFEGISYISDEPFIVLDLFILRSISVDVQNDVAVVQSVDNVVDARIMDVNGRILDKDSMGEDLLWVIRGGGGGSFGVVLSYTAKLVRVPETVTVFRVERTLEQNATDLVVQWQEVAPESRFTYPIKRMREASDEVMVKSLGSFTKASDSNI
;
A
#
# COMPACT_ATOMS: atom_id res chain seq x y z
N MET A 1 -9.75 9.23 24.75
CA MET A 1 -9.33 10.67 24.67
C MET A 1 -10.21 11.37 23.63
N ASN A 2 -10.65 12.63 23.81
CA ASN A 2 -11.56 13.30 22.85
C ASN A 2 -10.79 13.82 21.60
N ASN A 3 -11.41 13.75 20.42
CA ASN A 3 -10.90 14.23 19.11
C ASN A 3 -10.27 15.63 19.19
N LYS A 4 -10.91 16.60 19.87
CA LYS A 4 -10.35 17.96 20.02
C LYS A 4 -9.00 18.02 20.74
N LYS A 5 -8.70 17.03 21.61
CA LYS A 5 -7.40 16.93 22.30
C LYS A 5 -6.35 16.28 21.40
N ILE A 6 -6.75 15.32 20.58
CA ILE A 6 -5.89 14.68 19.58
C ILE A 6 -5.48 15.71 18.52
N GLU A 7 -6.44 16.42 17.93
CA GLU A 7 -6.19 17.48 16.95
C GLU A 7 -5.26 18.56 17.49
N ARG A 8 -5.50 19.05 18.71
CA ARG A 8 -4.60 20.01 19.35
C ARG A 8 -3.23 19.42 19.60
N HIS A 9 -3.11 18.15 19.96
CA HIS A 9 -1.81 17.52 20.18
C HIS A 9 -0.99 17.47 18.89
N PHE A 10 -1.60 17.05 17.78
CA PHE A 10 -0.97 17.02 16.46
C PHE A 10 -0.78 18.40 15.82
N GLY A 11 -1.59 19.40 16.21
CA GLY A 11 -1.50 20.79 15.71
C GLY A 11 -0.61 21.72 16.53
N VAL A 12 -0.42 21.47 17.84
CA VAL A 12 0.34 22.34 18.77
C VAL A 12 1.75 21.82 19.04
N ARG A 13 1.96 20.49 19.12
CA ARG A 13 3.30 19.90 19.19
C ARG A 13 3.78 19.70 17.77
N GLN A 14 4.47 20.72 17.26
CA GLN A 14 5.05 20.81 15.93
C GLN A 14 5.64 19.48 15.47
N PHE A 15 5.36 19.15 14.20
CA PHE A 15 6.31 18.51 13.31
C PHE A 15 7.70 19.08 13.61
N PRO A 16 8.65 18.34 14.24
CA PRO A 16 9.99 18.84 14.44
C PRO A 16 10.50 19.37 13.11
N GLN A 17 10.70 20.69 13.06
CA GLN A 17 11.59 21.30 12.09
C GLN A 17 12.91 20.55 12.26
N VAL A 18 13.21 19.64 11.34
CA VAL A 18 14.53 19.04 11.25
C VAL A 18 15.49 20.22 11.11
N SER A 19 16.32 20.42 12.14
CA SER A 19 17.25 21.52 12.37
C SER A 19 17.57 22.42 11.16
N HIS A 20 16.74 23.44 10.90
CA HIS A 20 17.11 24.55 10.03
C HIS A 20 16.84 25.86 10.74
N ASN A 21 17.93 26.60 10.94
CA ASN A 21 18.12 28.03 11.19
C ASN A 21 16.96 28.81 11.87
N PRO A 22 17.17 29.52 13.01
CA PRO A 22 16.11 30.19 13.78
C PRO A 22 15.36 31.35 13.08
N HIS A 23 15.55 31.57 11.78
CA HIS A 23 15.06 32.75 11.06
C HIS A 23 14.02 32.48 9.96
N THR A 24 13.57 31.23 9.77
CA THR A 24 12.45 30.94 8.86
C THR A 24 11.11 30.95 9.60
N PRO A 25 10.14 31.82 9.23
CA PRO A 25 8.80 31.82 9.83
C PRO A 25 8.14 30.45 9.61
N SER A 26 7.64 29.85 10.69
CA SER A 26 6.87 28.61 10.64
C SER A 26 5.56 28.85 9.88
N ASP A 27 5.42 28.28 8.69
CA ASP A 27 4.22 28.47 7.89
C ASP A 27 3.09 27.56 8.42
N GLN A 28 2.27 28.11 9.32
CA GLN A 28 1.08 27.44 9.86
C GLN A 28 0.08 27.06 8.75
N SER A 29 0.16 27.67 7.55
CA SER A 29 -0.73 27.34 6.43
C SER A 29 -0.49 25.92 5.90
N SER A 30 0.78 25.50 5.81
CA SER A 30 1.22 24.19 5.29
C SER A 30 0.66 23.00 6.08
N ILE A 31 0.56 23.11 7.40
CA ILE A 31 0.12 22.02 8.29
C ILE A 31 -1.39 21.75 8.16
N SER A 32 -2.18 22.79 7.86
CA SER A 32 -3.64 22.64 7.67
C SER A 32 -4.00 21.78 6.46
N HIS A 33 -3.09 21.67 5.49
CA HIS A 33 -3.30 20.91 4.25
C HIS A 33 -3.01 19.43 4.37
N ILE A 34 -2.32 18.99 5.44
CA ILE A 34 -1.95 17.59 5.64
C ILE A 34 -2.72 16.92 6.78
N LEU A 35 -3.47 17.69 7.58
CA LEU A 35 -4.23 17.20 8.73
C LEU A 35 -5.74 17.35 8.49
N PHE A 36 -6.46 16.23 8.45
CA PHE A 36 -7.90 16.20 8.26
C PHE A 36 -8.58 15.65 9.50
N ALA A 37 -9.05 16.56 10.34
CA ALA A 37 -9.95 16.29 11.46
C ALA A 37 -11.37 15.99 10.97
N GLN A 38 -12.20 15.32 11.79
CA GLN A 38 -13.60 15.04 11.41
C GLN A 38 -14.43 16.31 11.13
N SER A 39 -14.05 17.45 11.71
CA SER A 39 -14.69 18.75 11.46
C SER A 39 -14.27 19.40 10.13
N ASN A 40 -13.22 18.89 9.47
CA ASN A 40 -12.75 19.41 8.20
C ASN A 40 -13.70 19.00 7.06
N ILE A 41 -14.07 19.93 6.19
CA ILE A 41 -15.00 19.67 5.07
C ILE A 41 -14.49 18.59 4.09
N SER A 42 -13.18 18.47 3.93
CA SER A 42 -12.53 17.48 3.07
C SER A 42 -12.31 16.12 3.74
N TYR A 43 -12.60 15.99 5.04
CA TYR A 43 -12.35 14.75 5.78
C TYR A 43 -13.00 13.53 5.14
N SER A 44 -14.29 13.64 4.83
CA SER A 44 -15.06 12.52 4.28
C SER A 44 -14.58 12.10 2.89
N SER A 45 -14.18 13.05 2.05
CA SER A 45 -13.66 12.75 0.71
C SER A 45 -12.27 12.12 0.78
N VAL A 46 -11.38 12.64 1.63
CA VAL A 46 -10.04 12.08 1.86
C VAL A 46 -10.11 10.66 2.42
N LEU A 47 -11.00 10.40 3.39
CA LEU A 47 -11.17 9.06 3.94
C LEU A 47 -11.63 8.06 2.88
N ARG A 48 -12.68 8.42 2.12
CA ARG A 48 -13.33 7.54 1.14
C ARG A 48 -12.48 7.24 -0.09
N ASN A 49 -11.57 8.13 -0.49
CA ASN A 49 -10.76 7.97 -1.70
C ASN A 49 -9.95 6.64 -1.72
N TYR A 50 -9.56 6.16 -0.53
CA TYR A 50 -8.82 4.91 -0.33
C TYR A 50 -9.53 3.91 0.60
N THR A 51 -10.85 4.00 0.71
CA THR A 51 -11.67 2.93 1.30
C THR A 51 -12.14 2.02 0.16
N ARG A 52 -11.38 0.95 -0.13
CA ARG A 52 -11.64 0.08 -1.29
C ARG A 52 -12.78 -0.90 -1.06
N ASN A 53 -12.94 -1.40 0.17
CA ASN A 53 -14.02 -2.33 0.49
C ASN A 53 -15.25 -1.58 1.05
N ALA A 54 -16.31 -1.52 0.26
CA ALA A 54 -17.56 -0.81 0.60
C ALA A 54 -18.24 -1.34 1.88
N ARG A 55 -17.95 -2.60 2.28
CA ARG A 55 -18.40 -3.19 3.56
C ARG A 55 -18.12 -2.30 4.77
N PHE A 56 -17.05 -1.52 4.72
CA PHE A 56 -16.58 -0.66 5.83
C PHE A 56 -16.96 0.81 5.68
N ASN A 57 -17.67 1.18 4.61
CA ASN A 57 -18.13 2.54 4.38
C ASN A 57 -19.56 2.75 4.92
N THR A 58 -19.78 2.39 6.18
CA THR A 58 -21.07 2.56 6.87
C THR A 58 -21.00 3.68 7.91
N SER A 59 -22.14 4.11 8.43
CA SER A 59 -22.20 5.06 9.54
C SER A 59 -21.74 4.46 10.87
N SER A 60 -21.88 3.14 11.05
CA SER A 60 -21.54 2.44 12.29
C SER A 60 -20.05 2.12 12.44
N THR A 61 -19.31 1.96 11.34
CA THR A 61 -17.86 1.73 11.41
C THR A 61 -17.16 2.92 12.05
N LEU A 62 -16.31 2.68 13.06
CA LEU A 62 -15.53 3.73 13.71
C LEU A 62 -14.67 4.47 12.68
N LYS A 63 -14.65 5.80 12.79
CA LYS A 63 -13.91 6.68 11.87
C LYS A 63 -12.67 7.20 12.58
N PRO A 64 -11.54 7.38 11.86
CA PRO A 64 -10.33 7.90 12.48
C PRO A 64 -10.59 9.27 13.12
N SER A 65 -9.93 9.54 14.24
CA SER A 65 -9.99 10.85 14.87
C SER A 65 -9.29 11.91 14.01
N LEU A 66 -8.29 11.50 13.24
CA LEU A 66 -7.48 12.36 12.38
C LEU A 66 -6.93 11.54 11.20
N ILE A 67 -6.85 12.14 10.03
CA ILE A 67 -6.12 11.60 8.88
C ILE A 67 -4.93 12.53 8.61
N VAL A 68 -3.74 11.94 8.48
CA VAL A 68 -2.49 12.64 8.17
C VAL A 68 -2.02 12.23 6.79
N THR A 69 -1.87 13.18 5.86
CA THR A 69 -1.38 12.96 4.49
C THR A 69 0.02 13.58 4.33
N PRO A 70 1.10 12.91 4.75
CA PRO A 70 2.46 13.45 4.67
C PRO A 70 2.87 13.80 3.23
N LEU A 71 3.62 14.89 3.10
CA LEU A 71 4.27 15.31 1.85
C LEU A 71 5.77 14.99 1.85
N HIS A 72 6.35 14.83 3.04
CA HIS A 72 7.76 14.55 3.29
C HIS A 72 7.91 13.48 4.36
N GLU A 73 9.04 12.77 4.37
CA GLU A 73 9.34 11.74 5.37
C GLU A 73 9.39 12.32 6.80
N SER A 74 9.82 13.57 6.94
CA SER A 74 9.79 14.28 8.23
C SER A 74 8.36 14.40 8.79
N HIS A 75 7.33 14.46 7.94
CA HIS A 75 5.94 14.44 8.37
C HIS A 75 5.54 13.08 8.95
N VAL A 76 6.07 12.00 8.39
CA VAL A 76 5.90 10.65 8.93
C VAL A 76 6.58 10.53 10.29
N GLN A 77 7.83 10.98 10.42
CA GLN A 77 8.60 10.97 11.69
C GLN A 77 7.84 11.68 12.80
N SER A 78 7.42 12.90 12.50
CA SER A 78 6.62 13.73 13.39
C SER A 78 5.34 13.03 13.83
N THR A 79 4.63 12.38 12.92
CA THR A 79 3.38 11.68 13.22
C THR A 79 3.63 10.50 14.17
N VAL A 80 4.66 9.69 13.92
CA VAL A 80 5.02 8.55 14.77
C VAL A 80 5.43 9.01 16.17
N ILE A 81 6.29 10.03 16.27
CA ILE A 81 6.75 10.58 17.54
C ILE A 81 5.60 11.18 18.35
N CYS A 82 4.73 11.97 17.69
CA CYS A 82 3.57 12.58 18.34
C CYS A 82 2.57 11.53 18.81
N ALA A 83 2.25 10.53 17.98
CA ALA A 83 1.36 9.45 18.33
C ALA A 83 1.88 8.64 19.53
N LYS A 84 3.19 8.36 19.59
CA LYS A 84 3.82 7.62 20.72
C LYS A 84 3.63 8.31 22.07
N SER A 85 3.51 9.64 22.08
CA SER A 85 3.34 10.42 23.33
C SER A 85 1.91 10.43 23.89
N ILE A 86 0.95 9.80 23.19
CA ILE A 86 -0.45 9.69 23.62
C ILE A 86 -0.99 8.28 23.36
N PRO A 87 -2.03 7.82 24.07
CA PRO A 87 -2.62 6.51 23.83
C PRO A 87 -3.51 6.57 22.58
N ILE A 88 -2.91 6.49 21.39
CA ILE A 88 -3.62 6.45 20.11
C ILE A 88 -2.98 5.44 19.17
N GLN A 89 -3.82 4.69 18.45
CA GLN A 89 -3.33 3.75 17.44
C GLN A 89 -3.09 4.47 16.11
N ILE A 90 -2.01 4.11 15.42
CA ILE A 90 -1.77 4.51 14.03
C ILE A 90 -2.19 3.36 13.12
N LYS A 91 -2.98 3.66 12.09
CA LYS A 91 -3.21 2.77 10.95
C LYS A 91 -2.50 3.35 9.73
N ILE A 92 -1.56 2.59 9.17
CA ILE A 92 -0.78 3.02 8.02
C ILE A 92 -1.54 2.60 6.77
N ARG A 93 -1.82 3.55 5.88
CA ARG A 93 -2.52 3.31 4.62
C ARG A 93 -1.67 3.78 3.45
N SER A 94 -1.51 2.91 2.46
CA SER A 94 -0.99 3.28 1.13
C SER A 94 -2.13 3.16 0.10
N GLY A 95 -2.27 2.04 -0.60
CA GLY A 95 -3.33 1.85 -1.60
C GLY A 95 -4.74 1.56 -1.06
N GLY A 96 -4.87 1.22 0.23
CA GLY A 96 -6.16 0.93 0.89
C GLY A 96 -6.82 -0.39 0.47
N HIS A 97 -6.05 -1.35 -0.04
CA HIS A 97 -6.54 -2.63 -0.56
C HIS A 97 -6.65 -3.76 0.48
N ASP A 98 -6.50 -3.46 1.78
CA ASP A 98 -6.75 -4.44 2.84
C ASP A 98 -8.17 -4.99 2.72
N PHE A 99 -8.32 -6.29 2.45
CA PHE A 99 -9.65 -6.92 2.33
C PHE A 99 -10.48 -6.78 3.62
N GLU A 100 -9.80 -6.82 4.76
CA GLU A 100 -10.38 -6.60 6.09
C GLU A 100 -10.31 -5.13 6.55
N GLY A 101 -9.91 -4.21 5.69
CA GLY A 101 -9.88 -2.77 5.97
C GLY A 101 -8.90 -2.35 7.07
N ILE A 102 -7.91 -3.20 7.39
CA ILE A 102 -6.97 -3.05 8.52
C ILE A 102 -6.28 -1.68 8.52
N SER A 103 -5.99 -1.11 7.35
CA SER A 103 -5.37 0.22 7.20
C SER A 103 -6.27 1.42 7.48
N TYR A 104 -7.58 1.23 7.67
CA TYR A 104 -8.52 2.34 7.86
C TYR A 104 -9.71 2.05 8.81
N ILE A 105 -9.72 0.89 9.48
CA ILE A 105 -10.67 0.58 10.55
C ILE A 105 -9.95 0.16 11.84
N SER A 106 -10.60 0.40 12.97
CA SER A 106 -10.20 -0.12 14.28
C SER A 106 -11.39 -0.16 15.22
N ASP A 107 -11.30 -1.01 16.24
CA ASP A 107 -12.24 -1.02 17.38
C ASP A 107 -11.86 0.01 18.46
N GLU A 108 -10.62 0.52 18.40
CA GLU A 108 -10.08 1.51 19.34
C GLU A 108 -9.85 2.88 18.67
N PRO A 109 -9.79 4.00 19.42
CA PRO A 109 -9.46 5.31 18.86
C PRO A 109 -8.14 5.30 18.10
N PHE A 110 -8.18 5.74 16.85
CA PHE A 110 -7.06 5.64 15.93
C PHE A 110 -6.95 6.86 15.01
N ILE A 111 -5.77 7.02 14.41
CA ILE A 111 -5.51 7.91 13.28
C ILE A 111 -5.13 7.09 12.06
N VAL A 112 -5.35 7.65 10.88
CA VAL A 112 -4.80 7.11 9.64
C VAL A 112 -3.60 7.96 9.23
N LEU A 113 -2.46 7.31 9.04
CA LEU A 113 -1.29 7.87 8.36
C LEU A 113 -1.35 7.41 6.90
N ASP A 114 -1.76 8.32 6.02
CA ASP A 114 -2.05 8.04 4.62
C ASP A 114 -0.87 8.43 3.71
N LEU A 115 -0.08 7.43 3.33
CA LEU A 115 1.13 7.59 2.53
C LEU A 115 0.85 7.77 1.03
N PHE A 116 -0.41 7.85 0.59
CA PHE A 116 -0.73 7.89 -0.85
C PHE A 116 -0.02 9.01 -1.63
N ILE A 117 0.26 10.15 -0.98
CA ILE A 117 0.96 11.27 -1.62
C ILE A 117 2.44 10.96 -1.87
N LEU A 118 3.06 10.10 -1.04
CA LEU A 118 4.42 9.63 -1.23
C LEU A 118 4.42 8.55 -2.33
N ARG A 119 4.49 9.00 -3.60
CA ARG A 119 4.42 8.16 -4.81
C ARG A 119 5.58 8.39 -5.80
N SER A 120 6.70 8.93 -5.32
CA SER A 120 7.90 9.12 -6.13
C SER A 120 8.40 7.78 -6.67
N ILE A 121 8.82 7.79 -7.93
CA ILE A 121 9.41 6.67 -8.64
C ILE A 121 10.70 7.18 -9.28
N SER A 122 11.80 6.51 -8.99
CA SER A 122 13.09 6.71 -9.66
C SER A 122 13.49 5.41 -10.32
N VAL A 123 13.86 5.47 -11.61
CA VAL A 123 14.23 4.29 -12.40
C VAL A 123 15.65 4.45 -12.91
N ASP A 124 16.51 3.51 -12.55
CA ASP A 124 17.85 3.34 -13.09
C ASP A 124 17.84 2.17 -14.07
N VAL A 125 17.82 2.51 -15.36
CA VAL A 125 17.79 1.54 -16.47
C VAL A 125 19.14 0.83 -16.62
N GLN A 126 20.25 1.46 -16.22
CA GLN A 126 21.58 0.85 -16.36
C GLN A 126 21.78 -0.28 -15.35
N ASN A 127 21.21 -0.10 -14.15
CA ASN A 127 21.33 -1.06 -13.06
C ASN A 127 20.11 -1.97 -12.89
N ASP A 128 19.10 -1.89 -13.78
CA ASP A 128 17.84 -2.63 -13.69
C ASP A 128 17.17 -2.47 -12.31
N VAL A 129 17.14 -1.25 -11.77
CA VAL A 129 16.62 -0.95 -10.43
C VAL A 129 15.60 0.18 -10.48
N ALA A 130 14.52 0.06 -9.71
CA ALA A 130 13.58 1.14 -9.48
C ALA A 130 13.34 1.36 -7.98
N VAL A 131 13.47 2.59 -7.50
CA VAL A 131 13.06 2.98 -6.15
C VAL A 131 11.64 3.51 -6.21
N VAL A 132 10.74 2.88 -5.46
CA VAL A 132 9.31 3.21 -5.44
C VAL A 132 8.86 3.32 -3.98
N GLN A 133 8.02 4.31 -3.68
CA GLN A 133 7.54 4.53 -2.31
C GLN A 133 6.57 3.43 -1.78
N SER A 134 6.30 2.34 -2.55
CA SER A 134 5.70 1.06 -2.09
C SER A 134 5.65 -0.01 -3.23
N VAL A 135 6.19 -1.22 -3.08
CA VAL A 135 6.17 -2.34 -4.09
C VAL A 135 6.45 -3.73 -3.48
N ASP A 136 6.21 -4.80 -4.26
CA ASP A 136 6.29 -6.21 -3.86
C ASP A 136 7.59 -6.96 -4.28
N ASN A 137 8.39 -6.45 -5.23
CA ASN A 137 9.63 -7.10 -5.71
C ASN A 137 10.89 -6.44 -5.13
N VAL A 138 11.15 -6.65 -3.86
CA VAL A 138 12.04 -5.78 -3.07
C VAL A 138 13.48 -6.33 -2.97
N VAL A 139 14.48 -5.50 -3.31
CA VAL A 139 15.92 -5.72 -3.05
C VAL A 139 16.48 -4.87 -1.92
N ASP A 140 15.84 -3.76 -1.58
CA ASP A 140 16.20 -2.85 -0.49
C ASP A 140 14.94 -2.09 -0.02
N ALA A 141 14.95 -1.49 1.16
CA ALA A 141 13.85 -0.71 1.70
C ALA A 141 14.35 0.47 2.54
N ARG A 142 13.50 1.49 2.68
CA ARG A 142 13.62 2.48 3.75
C ARG A 142 12.44 2.34 4.68
N ILE A 143 12.72 2.15 5.97
CA ILE A 143 11.69 1.95 6.99
C ILE A 143 11.92 2.89 8.17
N MET A 144 10.84 3.36 8.76
CA MET A 144 10.87 4.14 9.98
C MET A 144 10.47 3.30 11.18
N ASP A 145 11.30 3.32 12.23
CA ASP A 145 11.04 2.61 13.47
C ASP A 145 10.17 3.41 14.46
N VAL A 146 9.83 2.79 15.59
CA VAL A 146 9.04 3.39 16.68
C VAL A 146 9.73 4.57 17.38
N ASN A 147 11.01 4.81 17.11
CA ASN A 147 11.76 5.95 17.63
C ASN A 147 11.87 7.07 16.59
N GLY A 148 11.25 6.93 15.41
CA GLY A 148 11.29 7.90 14.33
C GLY A 148 12.61 7.89 13.55
N ARG A 149 13.47 6.88 13.75
CA ARG A 149 14.70 6.72 12.96
C ARG A 149 14.34 6.13 11.61
N ILE A 150 14.93 6.65 10.54
CA ILE A 150 14.81 6.08 9.20
C ILE A 150 16.01 5.18 8.96
N LEU A 151 15.74 3.92 8.66
CA LEU A 151 16.72 2.88 8.42
C LEU A 151 16.68 2.47 6.95
N ASP A 152 17.86 2.34 6.36
CA ASP A 152 18.13 1.66 5.08
C ASP A 152 18.53 0.20 5.32
N LYS A 153 18.81 -0.58 4.27
CA LYS A 153 19.22 -1.99 4.41
C LYS A 153 20.38 -2.18 5.39
N ASP A 154 21.42 -1.35 5.30
CA ASP A 154 22.63 -1.50 6.11
C ASP A 154 22.36 -1.23 7.59
N SER A 155 21.55 -0.22 7.89
CA SER A 155 21.20 0.15 9.27
C SER A 155 20.04 -0.65 9.87
N MET A 156 19.18 -1.27 9.05
CA MET A 156 18.06 -2.10 9.52
C MET A 156 18.45 -3.56 9.78
N GLY A 157 19.49 -4.05 9.09
CA GLY A 157 19.93 -5.44 9.15
C GLY A 157 19.06 -6.41 8.35
N GLU A 158 19.61 -7.58 8.05
CA GLU A 158 18.98 -8.57 7.15
C GLU A 158 17.68 -9.16 7.73
N ASP A 159 17.58 -9.30 9.06
CA ASP A 159 16.38 -9.86 9.70
C ASP A 159 15.16 -8.97 9.47
N LEU A 160 15.30 -7.66 9.70
CA LEU A 160 14.21 -6.72 9.49
C LEU A 160 13.87 -6.61 7.99
N LEU A 161 14.88 -6.61 7.11
CA LEU A 161 14.68 -6.63 5.67
C LEU A 161 13.92 -7.88 5.20
N TRP A 162 14.22 -9.06 5.76
CA TRP A 162 13.54 -10.30 5.44
C TRP A 162 12.05 -10.24 5.82
N VAL A 163 11.74 -9.79 7.04
CA VAL A 163 10.36 -9.77 7.53
C VAL A 163 9.47 -8.82 6.72
N ILE A 164 9.96 -7.64 6.34
CA ILE A 164 9.15 -6.65 5.62
C ILE A 164 8.84 -7.05 4.17
N ARG A 165 9.51 -8.07 3.62
CA ARG A 165 9.28 -8.63 2.27
C ARG A 165 8.12 -9.63 2.16
N GLY A 166 7.29 -9.76 3.20
CA GLY A 166 6.12 -10.64 3.15
C GLY A 166 5.40 -10.84 4.48
N GLY A 167 6.02 -10.52 5.61
CA GLY A 167 5.44 -10.62 6.95
C GLY A 167 4.49 -9.46 7.32
N GLY A 168 4.27 -8.51 6.42
CA GLY A 168 3.45 -7.31 6.65
C GLY A 168 4.22 -6.20 7.36
N GLY A 169 4.83 -5.29 6.58
CA GLY A 169 5.73 -4.25 7.08
C GLY A 169 5.14 -3.31 8.15
N GLY A 170 3.81 -3.12 8.15
CA GLY A 170 3.12 -2.28 9.14
C GLY A 170 3.23 -2.77 10.60
N SER A 171 3.62 -4.03 10.83
CA SER A 171 3.89 -4.56 12.17
C SER A 171 5.23 -4.13 12.74
N PHE A 172 6.18 -3.73 11.89
CA PHE A 172 7.58 -3.47 12.27
C PHE A 172 7.99 -2.00 12.12
N GLY A 173 7.18 -1.19 11.45
CA GLY A 173 7.42 0.23 11.27
C GLY A 173 6.58 0.83 10.16
N VAL A 174 6.96 2.05 9.74
CA VAL A 174 6.39 2.68 8.54
C VAL A 174 7.36 2.51 7.39
N VAL A 175 7.03 1.65 6.43
CA VAL A 175 7.82 1.51 5.21
C VAL A 175 7.60 2.73 4.32
N LEU A 176 8.69 3.45 4.01
CA LEU A 176 8.69 4.69 3.24
C LEU A 176 8.98 4.45 1.76
N SER A 177 9.85 3.48 1.46
CA SER A 177 10.15 3.08 0.10
C SER A 177 10.68 1.66 0.04
N TYR A 178 10.55 1.07 -1.13
CA TYR A 178 11.20 -0.14 -1.53
C TYR A 178 12.00 0.10 -2.81
N THR A 179 13.16 -0.51 -2.89
CA THR A 179 13.93 -0.64 -4.10
C THR A 179 13.58 -1.96 -4.72
N ALA A 180 13.16 -1.98 -5.98
CA ALA A 180 12.85 -3.17 -6.72
C ALA A 180 13.87 -3.45 -7.81
N LYS A 181 14.16 -4.74 -8.01
CA LYS A 181 14.91 -5.20 -9.17
C LYS A 181 13.95 -5.38 -10.33
N LEU A 182 14.25 -4.71 -11.44
CA LEU A 182 13.50 -4.83 -12.67
C LEU A 182 13.79 -6.18 -13.32
N VAL A 183 12.75 -6.75 -13.94
CA VAL A 183 12.87 -7.96 -14.73
C VAL A 183 12.65 -7.61 -16.19
N ARG A 184 13.44 -8.24 -17.07
CA ARG A 184 13.25 -8.08 -18.50
C ARG A 184 11.96 -8.75 -18.92
N VAL A 185 11.08 -7.98 -19.53
CA VAL A 185 9.89 -8.47 -20.23
C VAL A 185 10.12 -8.35 -21.72
N PRO A 186 9.65 -9.31 -22.53
CA PRO A 186 9.77 -9.20 -23.98
C PRO A 186 8.87 -8.08 -24.49
N GLU A 187 9.24 -7.53 -25.65
CA GLU A 187 8.53 -6.41 -26.27
C GLU A 187 7.07 -6.73 -26.60
N THR A 188 6.76 -7.99 -26.93
CA THR A 188 5.40 -8.44 -27.21
C THR A 188 5.00 -9.57 -26.28
N VAL A 189 3.85 -9.38 -25.62
CA VAL A 189 3.17 -10.40 -24.81
C VAL A 189 1.81 -10.71 -25.46
N THR A 190 1.48 -11.99 -25.61
CA THR A 190 0.16 -12.42 -26.09
C THR A 190 -0.73 -12.76 -24.92
N VAL A 191 -1.93 -12.20 -24.86
CA VAL A 191 -2.95 -12.53 -23.86
C VAL A 191 -4.16 -13.17 -24.51
N PHE A 192 -4.77 -14.15 -23.84
CA PHE A 192 -6.01 -14.78 -24.31
C PHE A 192 -7.03 -14.90 -23.18
N ARG A 193 -8.31 -14.91 -23.57
CA ARG A 193 -9.44 -15.15 -22.67
C ARG A 193 -10.35 -16.20 -23.29
N VAL A 194 -10.47 -17.34 -22.61
CA VAL A 194 -11.37 -18.42 -23.02
C VAL A 194 -12.40 -18.64 -21.92
N GLU A 195 -13.67 -18.63 -22.31
CA GLU A 195 -14.81 -18.88 -21.44
C GLU A 195 -15.39 -20.27 -21.74
N ARG A 196 -15.77 -20.99 -20.68
CA ARG A 196 -16.40 -22.31 -20.75
C ARG A 196 -17.52 -22.41 -19.71
N THR A 197 -18.66 -22.96 -20.14
CA THR A 197 -19.76 -23.34 -19.24
C THR A 197 -19.57 -24.77 -18.71
N LEU A 198 -20.38 -25.17 -17.73
CA LEU A 198 -20.39 -26.55 -17.23
C LEU A 198 -20.76 -27.57 -18.31
N GLU A 199 -21.71 -27.23 -19.18
CA GLU A 199 -22.16 -28.05 -20.32
C GLU A 199 -21.05 -28.21 -21.38
N GLN A 200 -20.06 -27.32 -21.37
CA GLN A 200 -18.86 -27.36 -22.22
C GLN A 200 -17.67 -28.02 -21.53
N ASN A 201 -17.91 -28.95 -20.60
CA ASN A 201 -16.91 -29.71 -19.85
C ASN A 201 -15.90 -28.82 -19.08
N ALA A 202 -16.36 -27.71 -18.49
CA ALA A 202 -15.48 -26.83 -17.72
C ALA A 202 -14.82 -27.53 -16.51
N THR A 203 -15.46 -28.53 -15.93
CA THR A 203 -14.90 -29.30 -14.80
C THR A 203 -13.63 -30.05 -15.20
N ASP A 204 -13.65 -30.77 -16.33
CA ASP A 204 -12.49 -31.52 -16.83
C ASP A 204 -11.34 -30.58 -17.16
N LEU A 205 -11.65 -29.40 -17.71
CA LEU A 205 -10.66 -28.37 -18.00
C LEU A 205 -9.99 -27.83 -16.72
N VAL A 206 -10.74 -27.65 -15.64
CA VAL A 206 -10.18 -27.22 -14.35
C VAL A 206 -9.28 -28.32 -13.76
N VAL A 207 -9.68 -29.59 -13.84
CA VAL A 207 -8.86 -30.72 -13.38
C VAL A 207 -7.55 -30.77 -14.15
N GLN A 208 -7.62 -30.72 -15.48
CA GLN A 208 -6.43 -30.71 -16.33
C GLN A 208 -5.55 -29.49 -16.02
N TRP A 209 -6.15 -28.31 -15.81
CA TRP A 209 -5.41 -27.11 -15.45
C TRP A 209 -4.66 -27.26 -14.12
N GLN A 210 -5.25 -27.91 -13.10
CA GLN A 210 -4.58 -28.14 -11.81
C GLN A 210 -3.32 -28.99 -11.94
N GLU A 211 -3.29 -29.93 -12.88
CA GLU A 211 -2.13 -30.78 -13.15
C GLU A 211 -1.04 -30.04 -13.94
N VAL A 212 -1.41 -29.28 -14.97
CA VAL A 212 -0.44 -28.67 -15.89
C VAL A 212 0.06 -27.29 -15.45
N ALA A 213 -0.75 -26.52 -14.73
CA ALA A 213 -0.42 -25.12 -14.43
C ALA A 213 0.84 -24.94 -13.56
N PRO A 214 1.07 -25.71 -12.47
CA PRO A 214 2.25 -25.55 -11.62
C PRO A 214 3.58 -25.86 -12.35
N GLU A 215 3.57 -26.83 -13.27
CA GLU A 215 4.74 -27.25 -14.06
C GLU A 215 4.96 -26.36 -15.28
N SER A 216 3.95 -25.56 -15.65
CA SER A 216 4.06 -24.69 -16.81
C SER A 216 4.91 -23.46 -16.51
N ARG A 217 5.75 -23.04 -17.46
CA ARG A 217 6.45 -21.74 -17.42
C ARG A 217 5.52 -20.54 -17.65
N PHE A 218 4.21 -20.76 -17.56
CA PHE A 218 3.18 -19.81 -17.94
C PHE A 218 2.36 -19.45 -16.71
N THR A 219 1.88 -18.21 -16.66
CA THR A 219 0.96 -17.77 -15.60
C THR A 219 -0.47 -17.91 -16.14
N TYR A 220 -1.22 -18.88 -15.62
CA TYR A 220 -2.59 -19.18 -16.03
C TYR A 220 -3.60 -19.01 -14.88
N PRO A 221 -3.99 -17.80 -14.43
CA PRO A 221 -5.06 -17.69 -13.45
C PRO A 221 -6.42 -18.14 -14.03
N ILE A 222 -7.02 -19.18 -13.44
CA ILE A 222 -8.45 -19.50 -13.63
C ILE A 222 -9.27 -18.75 -12.57
N LYS A 223 -10.30 -18.02 -13.01
CA LYS A 223 -11.32 -17.43 -12.13
C LYS A 223 -12.68 -18.05 -12.42
N ARG A 224 -13.33 -18.56 -11.37
CA ARG A 224 -14.76 -18.92 -11.39
C ARG A 224 -15.57 -17.63 -11.23
N MET A 225 -16.51 -17.38 -12.14
CA MET A 225 -17.49 -16.30 -11.98
C MET A 225 -18.90 -16.89 -12.08
N ARG A 226 -19.81 -16.34 -11.27
CA ARG A 226 -21.25 -16.57 -11.42
C ARG A 226 -21.80 -15.38 -12.18
N GLU A 227 -22.43 -15.60 -13.34
CA GLU A 227 -23.17 -14.53 -14.02
C GLU A 227 -24.53 -14.30 -13.33
N ALA A 228 -25.18 -13.19 -13.66
CA ALA A 228 -26.48 -12.82 -13.10
C ALA A 228 -27.62 -13.73 -13.61
N SER A 229 -27.38 -14.47 -14.70
CA SER A 229 -28.08 -15.70 -15.07
C SER A 229 -27.40 -16.87 -14.38
N ASP A 230 -28.14 -17.87 -13.91
CA ASP A 230 -27.64 -19.02 -13.14
C ASP A 230 -26.61 -19.95 -13.84
N GLU A 231 -25.94 -19.48 -14.91
CA GLU A 231 -24.83 -20.17 -15.57
C GLU A 231 -23.51 -19.98 -14.81
N VAL A 232 -22.81 -21.09 -14.59
CA VAL A 232 -21.46 -21.10 -13.99
C VAL A 232 -20.44 -21.04 -15.13
N MET A 233 -19.67 -19.95 -15.15
CA MET A 233 -18.65 -19.70 -16.17
C MET A 233 -17.25 -19.83 -15.58
N VAL A 234 -16.39 -20.59 -16.26
CA VAL A 234 -14.95 -20.65 -15.99
C VAL A 234 -14.24 -19.76 -17.00
N LYS A 235 -13.49 -18.77 -16.50
CA LYS A 235 -12.66 -17.88 -17.33
C LYS A 235 -11.18 -18.19 -17.08
N SER A 236 -10.46 -18.46 -18.16
CA SER A 236 -9.00 -18.53 -18.15
C SER A 236 -8.43 -17.23 -18.73
N LEU A 237 -7.45 -16.66 -18.03
CA LEU A 237 -6.61 -15.59 -18.55
C LEU A 237 -5.18 -16.16 -18.58
N GLY A 238 -4.52 -16.13 -19.73
CA GLY A 238 -3.14 -16.55 -19.85
C GLY A 238 -2.32 -15.50 -20.59
N SER A 239 -1.01 -15.50 -20.34
CA SER A 239 -0.06 -14.65 -21.07
C SER A 239 1.13 -15.48 -21.57
N PHE A 240 1.59 -15.19 -22.78
CA PHE A 240 2.74 -15.83 -23.41
C PHE A 240 3.74 -14.79 -23.88
N THR A 241 5.01 -15.07 -23.61
CA THR A 241 6.14 -14.36 -24.17
C THR A 241 6.58 -15.06 -25.45
N LYS A 242 6.61 -14.37 -26.60
CA LYS A 242 7.17 -14.96 -27.82
C LYS A 242 8.64 -15.32 -27.52
N ALA A 243 9.05 -16.56 -27.76
CA ALA A 243 10.47 -16.88 -27.84
C ALA A 243 11.05 -15.95 -28.93
N SER A 244 12.13 -15.25 -28.63
CA SER A 244 12.81 -14.43 -29.64
C SER A 244 13.11 -15.30 -30.84
N ASP A 245 12.58 -14.94 -32.00
CA ASP A 245 12.99 -15.53 -33.27
C ASP A 245 14.48 -15.20 -33.45
N SER A 246 15.36 -16.11 -33.02
CA SER A 246 16.75 -16.09 -33.41
C SER A 246 16.78 -16.41 -34.90
N ASN A 247 16.81 -15.34 -35.71
CA ASN A 247 17.11 -15.43 -37.13
C ASN A 247 18.56 -15.90 -37.29
N ILE A 248 18.71 -17.14 -37.79
CA ILE A 248 19.90 -17.79 -38.38
C ILE A 248 21.00 -18.18 -37.39
#